data_AF-G3NAS6-F1
#
_entry.id   AF-G3NAS6-F1
#
_cell.length_a   1.000
_cell.length_b   1.000
_cell.length_c   1.000
_cell.angle_alpha   90.00
_cell.angle_beta   90.00
_cell.angle_gamma   90.00
#
_symmetry.space_group_name_H-M   'P 1'
#
loop_
_entity.id
_entity.type
_entity.pdbx_description
1 polymer ?
#
loop_
_entity_poly.entity_id
_entity_poly.type
_entity_poly.pdbx_seq_one_letter_code
_entity_poly.pdbx_strand_id
1 'polypeptide(L)'
;QESSEVPTGPSAQQHQTHLDSIFMNVLFQLLEENILTFVKNELKKIQKVVSSDYPECFVKISVHFLRRMKQEELAERVQSRLLAAVCQRELKSNLKKKFQCVFEGIAKAGNPNLLNEIYTELYITEGGTAEVNEEHEVRQIETASRRPARPETTIRQEDLLKASAGGEEPIRTVMTKGVAGIGKTVLTQKFTLDWAEDKDHQDIQFT
;
A
#
# COMPACT_ATOMS: atom_id res chain seq x y z
N GLN A 1 -84.03 -21.44 -43.47
CA GLN A 1 -83.99 -20.77 -42.15
C GLN A 1 -82.54 -20.81 -41.73
N GLU A 2 -81.79 -19.77 -42.11
CA GLU A 2 -80.33 -19.70 -41.98
C GLU A 2 -80.06 -18.55 -41.01
N SER A 3 -79.67 -18.88 -39.78
CA SER A 3 -79.25 -17.89 -38.78
C SER A 3 -77.77 -17.59 -39.00
N SER A 4 -77.48 -16.38 -39.45
CA SER A 4 -76.14 -15.80 -39.51
C SER A 4 -75.71 -15.41 -38.09
N GLU A 5 -74.75 -16.16 -37.55
CA GLU A 5 -74.01 -15.78 -36.34
C GLU A 5 -72.73 -15.07 -36.79
N VAL A 6 -72.63 -13.77 -36.51
CA VAL A 6 -71.43 -12.97 -36.78
C VAL A 6 -70.44 -13.20 -35.63
N PRO A 7 -69.21 -13.68 -35.87
CA PRO A 7 -68.23 -13.82 -34.82
C PRO A 7 -67.63 -12.44 -34.51
N THR A 8 -67.97 -11.90 -33.34
CA THR A 8 -67.34 -10.70 -32.79
C THR A 8 -65.90 -11.07 -32.38
N GLY A 9 -64.92 -10.59 -33.14
CA GLY A 9 -63.51 -11.00 -33.04
C GLY A 9 -62.78 -10.49 -31.79
N PRO A 10 -61.74 -11.20 -31.31
CA PRO A 10 -61.00 -10.88 -30.08
C PRO A 10 -59.97 -9.73 -30.21
N SER A 11 -60.03 -8.88 -31.23
CA SER A 11 -58.91 -7.98 -31.59
C SER A 11 -58.72 -6.77 -30.67
N ALA A 12 -59.79 -6.26 -30.03
CA ALA A 12 -59.72 -5.05 -29.21
C ALA A 12 -59.07 -5.28 -27.83
N GLN A 13 -59.35 -6.42 -27.17
CA GLN A 13 -58.75 -6.76 -25.87
C GLN A 13 -57.26 -7.10 -25.95
N GLN A 14 -56.80 -7.66 -27.08
CA GLN A 14 -55.39 -7.99 -27.30
C GLN A 14 -54.52 -6.73 -27.54
N HIS A 15 -55.06 -5.72 -28.23
CA HIS A 15 -54.36 -4.44 -28.41
C HIS A 15 -54.31 -3.65 -27.09
N GLN A 16 -55.37 -3.68 -26.30
CA GLN A 16 -55.40 -3.00 -24.99
C GLN A 16 -54.38 -3.60 -24.01
N THR A 17 -54.32 -4.93 -23.89
CA THR A 17 -53.36 -5.61 -23.00
C THR A 17 -51.90 -5.40 -23.40
N HIS A 18 -51.63 -5.25 -24.71
CA HIS A 18 -50.30 -4.92 -25.21
C HIS A 18 -49.88 -3.49 -24.85
N LEU A 19 -50.78 -2.51 -25.01
CA LEU A 19 -50.52 -1.12 -24.61
C LEU A 19 -50.38 -0.97 -23.09
N ASP A 20 -51.17 -1.69 -22.30
CA ASP A 20 -51.08 -1.70 -20.85
C ASP A 20 -49.74 -2.30 -20.37
N SER A 21 -49.25 -3.35 -21.04
CA SER A 21 -47.93 -3.95 -20.78
C SER A 21 -46.78 -3.00 -21.11
N ILE A 22 -46.85 -2.28 -22.25
CA ILE A 22 -45.87 -1.24 -22.61
C ILE A 22 -45.87 -0.13 -21.57
N PHE A 23 -47.03 0.35 -21.17
CA PHE A 23 -47.17 1.40 -20.16
C PHE A 23 -46.58 0.97 -18.81
N MET A 24 -46.86 -0.26 -18.35
CA MET A 24 -46.31 -0.81 -17.11
C MET A 24 -44.78 -0.96 -17.16
N ASN A 25 -44.21 -1.37 -18.31
CA ASN A 25 -42.75 -1.45 -18.49
C ASN A 25 -42.08 -0.07 -18.42
N VAL A 26 -42.68 0.94 -19.07
CA VAL A 26 -42.17 2.33 -19.02
C VAL A 26 -42.24 2.87 -17.59
N LEU A 27 -43.34 2.61 -16.88
CA LEU A 27 -43.50 3.01 -15.49
C LEU A 27 -42.46 2.34 -14.58
N PHE A 28 -42.21 1.05 -14.79
CA PHE A 28 -41.23 0.29 -14.03
C PHE A 28 -39.80 0.80 -14.26
N GLN A 29 -39.41 1.05 -15.52
CA GLN A 29 -38.10 1.63 -15.84
C GLN A 29 -37.91 3.00 -15.18
N LEU A 30 -38.92 3.87 -15.25
CA LEU A 30 -38.85 5.19 -14.61
C LEU A 30 -38.72 5.09 -13.09
N LEU A 31 -39.44 4.13 -12.47
CA LEU A 31 -39.33 3.89 -11.04
C LEU A 31 -37.96 3.33 -10.65
N GLU A 32 -37.43 2.40 -11.44
CA GLU A 32 -36.11 1.81 -11.24
C GLU A 32 -35.01 2.89 -11.29
N GLU A 33 -35.02 3.75 -12.30
CA GLU A 33 -34.06 4.84 -12.44
C GLU A 33 -34.13 5.84 -11.28
N ASN A 34 -35.35 6.18 -10.84
CA ASN A 34 -35.55 7.09 -9.70
C ASN A 34 -35.02 6.49 -8.40
N ILE A 35 -35.31 5.22 -8.13
CA ILE A 35 -34.83 4.51 -6.93
C ILE A 35 -33.31 4.39 -6.96
N LEU A 36 -32.72 3.97 -8.10
CA LEU A 36 -31.27 3.85 -8.24
C LEU A 36 -30.57 5.20 -8.01
N THR A 37 -31.13 6.28 -8.56
CA THR A 37 -30.59 7.63 -8.39
C THR A 37 -30.67 8.08 -6.93
N PHE A 38 -31.80 7.85 -6.26
CA PHE A 38 -31.97 8.16 -4.85
C PHE A 38 -30.98 7.40 -3.97
N VAL A 39 -30.92 6.08 -4.10
CA VAL A 39 -30.02 5.21 -3.32
C VAL A 39 -28.57 5.63 -3.55
N LYS A 40 -28.18 5.92 -4.79
CA LYS A 40 -26.82 6.40 -5.13
C LYS A 40 -26.49 7.72 -4.43
N ASN A 41 -27.43 8.65 -4.35
CA ASN A 41 -27.23 9.92 -3.68
C ASN A 41 -27.11 9.78 -2.16
N GLU A 42 -27.94 8.94 -1.54
CA GLU A 42 -27.86 8.67 -0.10
C GLU A 42 -26.58 7.92 0.27
N LEU A 43 -26.14 6.94 -0.54
CA LEU A 43 -24.86 6.26 -0.34
C LEU A 43 -23.68 7.22 -0.38
N LYS A 44 -23.68 8.21 -1.29
CA LYS A 44 -22.63 9.24 -1.33
C LYS A 44 -22.61 10.11 -0.06
N LYS A 45 -23.78 10.45 0.48
CA LYS A 45 -23.88 11.21 1.75
C LYS A 45 -23.32 10.39 2.91
N ILE A 46 -23.74 9.14 3.04
CA ILE A 46 -23.24 8.22 4.10
C ILE A 46 -21.73 8.03 3.97
N GLN A 47 -21.22 7.80 2.76
CA GLN A 47 -19.79 7.68 2.52
C GLN A 47 -19.03 8.91 3.04
N LYS A 48 -19.51 10.12 2.75
CA LYS A 48 -18.87 11.36 3.19
C LYS A 48 -18.82 11.49 4.72
N VAL A 49 -19.88 11.09 5.42
CA VAL A 49 -19.96 11.13 6.88
C VAL A 49 -19.05 10.07 7.51
N VAL A 50 -19.15 8.81 7.07
CA VAL A 50 -18.42 7.70 7.70
C VAL A 50 -16.92 7.74 7.38
N SER A 51 -16.51 8.26 6.22
CA SER A 51 -15.09 8.38 5.85
C SER A 51 -14.33 9.41 6.68
N SER A 52 -15.01 10.39 7.28
CA SER A 52 -14.40 11.41 8.14
C SER A 52 -14.11 10.87 9.53
N ASP A 53 -15.07 10.13 10.11
CA ASP A 53 -15.05 9.86 11.55
C ASP A 53 -14.53 8.46 11.87
N TYR A 54 -14.77 7.46 11.01
CA TYR A 54 -14.40 6.06 11.26
C TYR A 54 -14.15 5.29 9.94
N PRO A 55 -12.98 5.43 9.31
CA PRO A 55 -12.68 4.77 8.03
C PRO A 55 -12.81 3.24 8.11
N GLU A 56 -12.51 2.63 9.25
CA GLU A 56 -12.67 1.19 9.47
C GLU A 56 -14.15 0.73 9.44
N CYS A 57 -15.07 1.55 9.93
CA CYS A 57 -16.51 1.25 9.92
C CYS A 57 -17.07 1.26 8.51
N PHE A 58 -16.67 2.22 7.67
CA PHE A 58 -17.09 2.28 6.27
C PHE A 58 -16.66 1.03 5.51
N VAL A 59 -15.43 0.57 5.72
CA VAL A 59 -14.91 -0.64 5.08
C VAL A 59 -15.67 -1.89 5.54
N LYS A 60 -15.95 -2.05 6.84
CA LYS A 60 -16.75 -3.19 7.34
C LYS A 60 -18.14 -3.24 6.70
N ILE A 61 -18.80 -2.08 6.59
CA ILE A 61 -20.11 -1.95 5.94
C ILE A 61 -19.99 -2.31 4.44
N SER A 62 -18.97 -1.78 3.77
CA SER A 62 -18.72 -2.04 2.35
C SER A 62 -18.48 -3.52 2.07
N VAL A 63 -17.63 -4.17 2.87
CA VAL A 63 -17.37 -5.62 2.80
C VAL A 63 -18.66 -6.41 3.02
N HIS A 64 -19.46 -6.06 4.03
CA HIS A 64 -20.74 -6.73 4.28
C HIS A 64 -21.70 -6.63 3.08
N PHE A 65 -21.82 -5.47 2.43
CA PHE A 65 -22.64 -5.32 1.23
C PHE A 65 -22.10 -6.10 0.03
N LEU A 66 -20.79 -6.06 -0.21
CA LEU A 66 -20.14 -6.84 -1.28
C LEU A 66 -20.45 -8.34 -1.12
N ARG A 67 -20.38 -8.86 0.13
CA ARG A 67 -20.75 -10.24 0.42
C ARG A 67 -22.22 -10.55 0.12
N ARG A 68 -23.14 -9.65 0.50
CA ARG A 68 -24.57 -9.81 0.16
C ARG A 68 -24.84 -9.76 -1.35
N MET A 69 -24.01 -9.03 -2.10
CA MET A 69 -24.06 -8.98 -3.57
C MET A 69 -23.34 -10.16 -4.24
N LYS A 70 -22.84 -11.14 -3.48
CA LYS A 70 -22.05 -12.29 -3.96
C LYS A 70 -20.73 -11.90 -4.65
N GLN A 71 -20.13 -10.78 -4.25
CA GLN A 71 -18.86 -10.26 -4.77
C GLN A 71 -17.69 -10.60 -3.85
N GLU A 72 -17.40 -11.89 -3.64
CA GLU A 72 -16.45 -12.33 -2.60
C GLU A 72 -15.00 -11.94 -2.87
N GLU A 73 -14.54 -12.03 -4.11
CA GLU A 73 -13.17 -11.61 -4.43
C GLU A 73 -12.95 -10.12 -4.16
N LEU A 74 -13.95 -9.28 -4.42
CA LEU A 74 -13.87 -7.85 -4.14
C LEU A 74 -13.92 -7.57 -2.65
N ALA A 75 -14.77 -8.28 -1.90
CA ALA A 75 -14.86 -8.18 -0.46
C ALA A 75 -13.52 -8.52 0.21
N GLU A 76 -12.89 -9.62 -0.20
CA GLU A 76 -11.58 -10.05 0.29
C GLU A 76 -10.47 -9.05 -0.06
N ARG A 77 -10.42 -8.55 -1.30
CA ARG A 77 -9.43 -7.53 -1.70
C ARG A 77 -9.56 -6.23 -0.91
N VAL A 78 -10.79 -5.78 -0.64
CA VAL A 78 -11.04 -4.57 0.16
C VAL A 78 -10.61 -4.79 1.62
N GLN A 79 -10.92 -5.97 2.18
CA GLN A 79 -10.53 -6.32 3.53
C GLN A 79 -9.01 -6.46 3.68
N SER A 80 -8.33 -7.13 2.74
CA SER A 80 -6.87 -7.30 2.79
C SER A 80 -6.14 -5.96 2.70
N ARG A 81 -6.59 -5.05 1.83
CA ARG A 81 -6.02 -3.70 1.72
C ARG A 81 -6.16 -2.89 3.00
N LEU A 82 -7.30 -2.99 3.70
CA LEU A 82 -7.47 -2.33 4.99
C LEU A 82 -6.53 -2.92 6.05
N LEU A 83 -6.46 -4.25 6.14
CA LEU A 83 -5.58 -4.92 7.09
C LEU A 83 -4.12 -4.54 6.85
N ALA A 84 -3.66 -4.56 5.60
CA ALA A 84 -2.33 -4.11 5.23
C ALA A 84 -2.06 -2.65 5.65
N ALA A 85 -2.99 -1.73 5.37
CA ALA A 85 -2.86 -0.33 5.76
C ALA A 85 -2.83 -0.12 7.28
N VAL A 86 -3.67 -0.83 8.04
CA VAL A 86 -3.68 -0.76 9.51
C VAL A 86 -2.39 -1.34 10.08
N CYS A 87 -1.97 -2.53 9.61
CA CYS A 87 -0.72 -3.17 10.01
C CYS A 87 0.49 -2.29 9.70
N GLN A 88 0.53 -1.66 8.53
CA GLN A 88 1.62 -0.77 8.14
C GLN A 88 1.69 0.46 9.04
N ARG A 89 0.55 1.10 9.36
CA ARG A 89 0.50 2.23 10.30
C ARG A 89 1.02 1.84 11.68
N GLU A 90 0.56 0.71 12.20
CA GLU A 90 0.98 0.19 13.51
C GLU A 90 2.47 -0.15 13.52
N LEU A 91 2.97 -0.79 12.46
CA LEU A 91 4.38 -1.11 12.30
C LEU A 91 5.24 0.16 12.26
N LYS A 92 4.91 1.14 11.41
CA LYS A 92 5.63 2.41 11.33
C LYS A 92 5.64 3.14 12.69
N SER A 93 4.51 3.20 13.38
CA SER A 93 4.41 3.78 14.72
C SER A 93 5.37 3.11 15.72
N ASN A 94 5.37 1.78 15.75
CA ASN A 94 6.24 1.00 16.64
C ASN A 94 7.72 1.16 16.31
N LEU A 95 8.09 1.14 15.02
CA LEU A 95 9.47 1.36 14.58
C LEU A 95 9.95 2.77 14.91
N LYS A 96 9.11 3.79 14.69
CA LYS A 96 9.41 5.17 15.07
C LYS A 96 9.69 5.25 16.57
N LYS A 97 8.79 4.75 17.40
CA LYS A 97 8.98 4.73 18.86
C LYS A 97 10.24 3.99 19.29
N LYS A 98 10.58 2.89 18.61
CA LYS A 98 11.74 2.05 18.92
C LYS A 98 13.08 2.69 18.53
N PHE A 99 13.13 3.39 17.41
CA PHE A 99 14.39 3.89 16.83
C PHE A 99 14.56 5.41 16.88
N GLN A 100 13.56 6.15 17.39
CA GLN A 100 13.64 7.60 17.54
C GLN A 100 14.78 8.04 18.49
N CYS A 101 15.06 7.25 19.52
CA CYS A 101 16.04 7.59 20.55
C CYS A 101 17.16 6.56 20.59
N VAL A 102 18.38 7.04 20.83
CA VAL A 102 19.57 6.21 21.02
C VAL A 102 20.17 6.45 22.40
N PHE A 103 20.70 5.38 22.99
CA PHE A 103 21.32 5.42 24.32
C PHE A 103 22.78 5.04 24.18
N GLU A 104 23.66 5.93 24.62
CA GLU A 104 25.08 5.65 24.78
C GLU A 104 25.35 5.29 26.24
N GLY A 105 25.78 4.05 26.51
CA GLY A 105 26.12 3.59 27.86
C GLY A 105 24.92 3.47 28.82
N ILE A 106 25.17 3.66 30.12
CA ILE A 106 24.12 3.64 31.15
C ILE A 106 23.30 4.94 31.01
N ALA A 107 22.03 4.82 30.65
CA ALA A 107 21.12 5.96 30.51
C ALA A 107 21.11 6.79 31.80
N LYS A 108 21.75 7.96 31.78
CA LYS A 108 21.60 8.95 32.84
C LYS A 108 20.17 9.47 32.81
N ALA A 109 19.56 9.67 33.98
CA ALA A 109 18.26 10.33 34.08
C ALA A 109 18.34 11.71 33.38
N GLY A 110 17.65 11.87 32.25
CA GLY A 110 17.73 13.06 31.40
C GLY A 110 17.05 12.88 30.03
N ASN A 111 17.03 13.95 29.23
CA ASN A 111 16.39 13.98 27.91
C ASN A 111 16.98 12.92 26.96
N PRO A 112 16.15 12.22 26.17
CA PRO A 112 16.61 11.22 25.22
C PRO A 112 17.41 11.87 24.07
N ASN A 113 18.53 11.27 23.68
CA ASN A 113 19.25 11.70 22.46
C ASN A 113 18.46 11.21 21.23
N LEU A 114 17.95 12.15 20.44
CA LEU A 114 17.22 11.83 19.21
C LEU A 114 18.21 11.40 18.13
N LEU A 115 17.94 10.26 17.49
CA LEU A 115 18.82 9.72 16.44
C LEU A 115 19.03 10.74 15.31
N ASN A 116 17.97 11.43 14.90
CA ASN A 116 18.04 12.44 13.84
C ASN A 116 18.90 13.66 14.18
N GLU A 117 19.11 13.97 15.47
CA GLU A 117 19.93 15.11 15.88
C GLU A 117 21.42 14.79 15.90
N ILE A 118 21.77 13.52 16.11
CA ILE A 118 23.17 13.08 16.24
C ILE A 118 23.68 12.28 15.02
N TYR A 119 22.78 11.91 14.10
CA TYR A 119 23.15 11.13 12.93
C TYR A 119 24.01 11.96 11.98
N THR A 120 25.17 11.39 11.63
CA THR A 120 26.04 11.91 10.58
C THR A 120 26.00 10.92 9.41
N GLU A 121 25.80 11.42 8.19
CA GLU A 121 25.73 10.59 7.00
C GLU A 121 27.03 9.81 6.81
N LEU A 122 26.91 8.49 6.61
CA LEU A 122 28.05 7.62 6.40
C LEU A 122 28.46 7.65 4.93
N TYR A 123 29.77 7.65 4.69
CA TYR A 123 30.32 7.44 3.35
C TYR A 123 30.24 5.96 3.01
N ILE A 124 29.33 5.60 2.11
CA ILE A 124 29.09 4.21 1.68
C ILE A 124 29.59 4.06 0.25
N THR A 125 30.34 2.99 0.00
CA THR A 125 30.83 2.64 -1.32
C THR A 125 30.30 1.28 -1.73
N GLU A 126 30.11 1.07 -3.03
CA GLU A 126 29.78 -0.24 -3.58
C GLU A 126 30.86 -1.27 -3.20
N GLY A 127 30.45 -2.37 -2.59
CA GLY A 127 31.36 -3.47 -2.27
C GLY A 127 31.77 -4.19 -3.56
N GLY A 128 33.07 -4.42 -3.76
CA GLY A 128 33.53 -5.27 -4.85
C GLY A 128 33.04 -6.72 -4.71
N THR A 129 32.92 -7.44 -5.83
CA THR A 129 32.77 -8.91 -5.86
C THR A 129 34.01 -9.56 -5.25
N ALA A 130 34.04 -9.73 -3.94
CA ALA A 130 35.11 -10.42 -3.25
C ALA A 130 34.49 -11.48 -2.34
N GLU A 131 34.77 -12.72 -2.73
CA GLU A 131 34.70 -13.95 -1.95
C GLU A 131 35.10 -13.73 -0.49
N VAL A 132 34.57 -14.55 0.40
CA VAL A 132 34.87 -14.55 1.83
C VAL A 132 36.38 -14.83 2.01
N ASN A 133 37.19 -13.77 2.05
CA ASN A 133 38.61 -13.88 2.37
C ASN A 133 38.76 -13.90 3.89
N GLU A 134 39.31 -15.00 4.44
CA GLU A 134 39.52 -15.25 5.88
C GLU A 134 40.70 -14.45 6.49
N GLU A 135 41.20 -13.42 5.80
CA GLU A 135 42.41 -12.69 6.18
C GLU A 135 42.16 -11.41 6.99
N HIS A 136 43.10 -11.07 7.88
CA HIS A 136 43.09 -9.86 8.72
C HIS A 136 43.13 -8.55 7.91
N GLU A 137 42.47 -7.51 8.46
CA GLU A 137 42.22 -6.18 7.87
C GLU A 137 43.47 -5.49 7.26
N VAL A 138 44.67 -5.80 7.74
CA VAL A 138 45.94 -5.22 7.29
C VAL A 138 46.23 -5.51 5.80
N ARG A 139 45.83 -6.67 5.26
CA ARG A 139 46.09 -7.02 3.85
C ARG A 139 45.17 -6.26 2.86
N GLN A 140 44.05 -5.72 3.32
CA GLN A 140 43.12 -4.96 2.46
C GLN A 140 43.69 -3.58 2.11
N ILE A 141 44.41 -2.94 3.03
CA ILE A 141 45.06 -1.63 2.80
C ILE A 141 46.18 -1.78 1.75
N GLU A 142 47.03 -2.80 1.88
CA GLU A 142 48.12 -3.04 0.94
C GLU A 142 47.61 -3.41 -0.46
N THR A 143 46.53 -4.20 -0.54
CA THR A 143 45.94 -4.62 -1.82
C THR A 143 45.22 -3.47 -2.54
N ALA A 144 44.53 -2.60 -1.80
CA ALA A 144 43.90 -1.40 -2.36
C ALA A 144 44.93 -0.38 -2.87
N SER A 145 46.09 -0.25 -2.19
CA SER A 145 47.16 0.68 -2.59
C SER A 145 47.81 0.36 -3.96
N ARG A 146 47.67 -0.88 -4.46
CA ARG A 146 48.34 -1.36 -5.68
C ARG A 146 47.47 -1.34 -6.94
N ARG A 147 46.17 -1.02 -6.88
CA ARG A 147 45.30 -0.97 -8.06
C ARG A 147 45.24 0.46 -8.63
N PRO A 148 45.35 0.66 -9.97
CA PRO A 148 45.07 1.95 -10.57
C PRO A 148 43.62 2.36 -10.27
N ALA A 149 43.44 3.63 -9.89
CA ALA A 149 42.21 4.20 -9.33
C ALA A 149 41.00 4.05 -10.27
N ARG A 150 40.27 2.94 -10.14
CA ARG A 150 38.86 2.92 -10.53
C ARG A 150 38.12 3.78 -9.50
N PRO A 151 37.36 4.82 -9.90
CA PRO A 151 36.59 5.62 -8.96
C PRO A 151 35.69 4.69 -8.14
N GLU A 152 35.74 4.79 -6.82
CA GLU A 152 34.77 4.11 -5.96
C GLU A 152 33.39 4.65 -6.28
N THR A 153 32.43 3.76 -6.56
CA THR A 153 31.04 4.17 -6.71
C THR A 153 30.50 4.48 -5.33
N THR A 154 30.37 5.76 -4.99
CA THR A 154 29.67 6.18 -3.77
C THR A 154 28.19 5.87 -3.91
N ILE A 155 27.61 5.25 -2.89
CA ILE A 155 26.18 4.92 -2.81
C ILE A 155 25.56 5.81 -1.75
N ARG A 156 24.46 6.49 -2.09
CA ARG A 156 23.66 7.24 -1.11
C ARG A 156 22.72 6.29 -0.37
N GLN A 157 22.38 6.61 0.88
CA GLN A 157 21.48 5.76 1.69
C GLN A 157 20.12 5.54 1.00
N GLU A 158 19.58 6.56 0.34
CA GLU A 158 18.32 6.51 -0.42
C GLU A 158 18.35 5.50 -1.60
N ASP A 159 19.53 5.14 -2.08
CA ASP A 159 19.71 4.31 -3.27
C ASP A 159 20.09 2.85 -2.94
N LEU A 160 20.23 2.51 -1.65
CA LEU A 160 20.68 1.18 -1.20
C LEU A 160 19.82 0.01 -1.74
N LEU A 161 18.53 0.22 -1.94
CA LEU A 161 17.59 -0.81 -2.41
C LEU A 161 17.10 -0.57 -3.84
N LYS A 162 17.51 0.53 -4.48
CA LYS A 162 17.07 0.84 -5.84
C LYS A 162 17.86 -0.03 -6.81
N ALA A 163 17.17 -0.61 -7.78
CA ALA A 163 17.81 -1.36 -8.86
C ALA A 163 18.83 -0.45 -9.57
N SER A 164 20.01 -0.99 -9.89
CA SER A 164 20.98 -0.27 -10.71
C SER A 164 20.38 0.00 -12.09
N ALA A 165 20.90 1.01 -12.80
CA ALA A 165 20.35 1.54 -14.06
C ALA A 165 20.42 0.57 -15.29
N GLY A 166 20.37 -0.75 -15.06
CA GLY A 166 20.48 -1.82 -16.07
C GLY A 166 19.31 -2.80 -16.13
N GLY A 167 18.21 -2.58 -15.40
CA GLY A 167 16.99 -3.40 -15.53
C GLY A 167 17.06 -4.78 -14.85
N GLU A 168 17.95 -4.97 -13.89
CA GLU A 168 17.96 -6.17 -13.06
C GLU A 168 16.76 -6.20 -12.08
N GLU A 169 16.41 -7.42 -11.66
CA GLU A 169 15.37 -7.70 -10.67
C GLU A 169 15.49 -6.82 -9.41
N PRO A 170 14.39 -6.57 -8.68
CA PRO A 170 14.42 -5.81 -7.44
C PRO A 170 15.48 -6.35 -6.47
N ILE A 171 16.31 -5.48 -5.91
CA ILE A 171 17.34 -5.87 -4.93
C ILE A 171 16.63 -6.42 -3.68
N ARG A 172 16.82 -7.72 -3.41
CA ARG A 172 16.18 -8.39 -2.26
C ARG A 172 17.07 -8.39 -1.02
N THR A 173 18.38 -8.22 -1.17
CA THR A 173 19.36 -8.34 -0.08
C THR A 173 20.50 -7.35 -0.28
N VAL A 174 20.84 -6.63 0.79
CA VAL A 174 22.03 -5.77 0.89
C VAL A 174 22.87 -6.23 2.08
N MET A 175 24.19 -6.30 1.91
CA MET A 175 25.12 -6.62 2.98
C MET A 175 26.11 -5.47 3.18
N THR A 176 26.02 -4.80 4.32
CA THR A 176 26.98 -3.77 4.72
C THR A 176 28.19 -4.41 5.39
N LYS A 177 29.39 -4.20 4.84
CA LYS A 177 30.67 -4.64 5.41
C LYS A 177 31.44 -3.44 5.96
N GLY A 178 32.28 -3.66 6.97
CA GLY A 178 33.14 -2.63 7.56
C GLY A 178 33.63 -3.02 8.95
N VAL A 179 34.63 -2.30 9.45
CA VAL A 179 35.26 -2.55 10.77
C VAL A 179 34.27 -2.39 11.94
N ALA A 180 34.63 -2.91 13.11
CA ALA A 180 33.83 -2.73 14.32
C ALA A 180 33.69 -1.24 14.68
N GLY A 181 32.51 -0.82 15.15
CA GLY A 181 32.27 0.57 15.55
C GLY A 181 32.00 1.57 14.42
N ILE A 182 32.15 1.20 13.14
CA ILE A 182 32.01 2.13 11.98
C ILE A 182 30.57 2.64 11.73
N GLY A 183 29.59 2.26 12.54
CA GLY A 183 28.21 2.76 12.42
C GLY A 183 27.23 1.89 11.62
N LYS A 184 27.57 0.65 11.26
CA LYS A 184 26.67 -0.28 10.52
C LYS A 184 25.28 -0.43 11.16
N THR A 185 25.23 -0.60 12.49
CA THR A 185 23.96 -0.74 13.23
C THR A 185 23.16 0.57 13.24
N VAL A 186 23.83 1.71 13.42
CA VAL A 186 23.19 3.03 13.46
C VAL A 186 22.63 3.38 12.07
N LEU A 187 23.31 3.00 10.99
CA LEU A 187 22.80 3.11 9.61
C LEU A 187 21.47 2.36 9.42
N THR A 188 21.39 1.10 9.86
CA THR A 188 20.13 0.32 9.76
C THR A 188 19.01 0.93 10.58
N GLN A 189 19.31 1.43 11.79
CA GLN A 189 18.34 2.12 12.63
C GLN A 189 17.84 3.41 11.96
N LYS A 190 18.75 4.21 11.39
CA LYS A 190 18.41 5.46 10.69
C LYS A 190 17.53 5.19 9.48
N PHE A 191 17.91 4.23 8.65
CA PHE A 191 17.12 3.78 7.50
C PHE A 191 15.70 3.39 7.92
N THR A 192 15.58 2.60 8.99
CA THR A 192 14.28 2.14 9.49
C THR A 192 13.44 3.30 10.04
N LEU A 193 14.06 4.27 10.71
CA LEU A 193 13.39 5.46 11.23
C LEU A 193 12.91 6.36 10.09
N ASP A 194 13.72 6.60 9.06
CA ASP A 194 13.35 7.45 7.92
C ASP A 194 12.17 6.88 7.13
N TRP A 195 12.13 5.55 6.95
CA TRP A 195 10.98 4.87 6.37
C TRP A 195 9.70 5.04 7.21
N ALA A 196 9.84 4.90 8.54
CA ALA A 196 8.73 5.03 9.47
C ALA A 196 8.23 6.48 9.65
N GLU A 197 9.07 7.47 9.39
CA GLU A 197 8.75 8.91 9.42
C GLU A 197 8.28 9.47 8.08
N ASP A 198 8.07 8.61 7.08
CA ASP A 198 7.65 8.98 5.73
C ASP A 198 8.62 9.93 5.00
N LYS A 199 9.92 9.87 5.33
CA LYS A 199 10.95 10.74 4.74
C LYS A 199 11.58 10.16 3.47
N ASP A 200 11.76 8.86 3.43
CA ASP A 200 12.42 8.16 2.33
C ASP A 200 11.85 6.73 2.15
N HIS A 201 12.26 6.03 1.09
CA HIS A 201 11.93 4.61 0.81
C HIS A 201 10.42 4.28 0.78
N GLN A 202 9.60 5.21 0.30
CA GLN A 202 8.13 5.04 0.18
C GLN A 202 7.71 3.99 -0.86
N ASP A 203 8.65 3.53 -1.66
CA ASP A 203 8.52 2.40 -2.58
C ASP A 203 8.41 1.05 -1.84
N ILE A 204 8.86 0.96 -0.58
CA ILE A 204 8.70 -0.24 0.25
C ILE A 204 7.25 -0.31 0.75
N GLN A 205 6.45 -1.15 0.09
CA GLN A 205 5.07 -1.43 0.47
C GLN A 205 4.94 -2.69 1.33
N PHE A 206 4.00 -2.63 2.28
CA PHE A 206 3.56 -3.77 3.06
C PHE A 206 2.35 -4.41 2.33
N THR A 207 2.61 -5.46 1.55
CA THR A 207 1.59 -6.22 0.79
C THR A 207 0.89 -7.28 1.62
#